data_AF-A0A8I0GS00-F1
#
_entry.id   AF-A0A8I0GS00-F1
#
_cell.length_a   1.000
_cell.length_b   1.000
_cell.length_c   1.000
_cell.angle_alpha   90.00
_cell.angle_beta   90.00
_cell.angle_gamma   90.00
#
_symmetry.space_group_name_H-M   'P 1'
#
loop_
_entity.id
_entity.type
_entity.pdbx_description
1 polymer ?
#
loop_
_entity_poly.entity_id
_entity_poly.type
_entity_poly.pdbx_seq_one_letter_code
_entity_poly.pdbx_strand_id
1 'polypeptide(L)'
;MKMRFMSVSLMVAVLAACGQTPETADATAPASAPAAEATPVASTLAEDDNDIEKGVDPSVWDNEGEPADVTPGDDITCADAPLATYFFTLVGGNTVDDCGRTDPRVLAAFDALMKDAAPAESTDPAVPPLRERLLSGPSAPGRPLQVQDQTWWYYSACQAHQCSTTALDMLYAPTQAKLVGRLVTDCKVRWLGDPSGAQRALIETTHPLDEASLQGEDGSCS
;
A
#
# COMPACT_ATOMS: atom_id res chain seq x y z
N MET A 1 -54.45 -8.80 -7.41
CA MET A 1 -54.78 -7.46 -7.92
C MET A 1 -53.54 -6.87 -8.58
N LYS A 2 -53.74 -6.21 -9.71
CA LYS A 2 -52.73 -5.67 -10.62
C LYS A 2 -52.83 -4.15 -10.51
N MET A 3 -51.75 -3.45 -10.22
CA MET A 3 -51.68 -2.02 -10.54
C MET A 3 -50.26 -1.65 -10.93
N ARG A 4 -50.21 -0.97 -12.07
CA ARG A 4 -49.05 -0.53 -12.85
C ARG A 4 -49.05 1.00 -12.86
N PHE A 5 -47.89 1.54 -13.27
CA PHE A 5 -47.65 2.89 -13.80
C PHE A 5 -47.50 3.99 -12.71
N MET A 6 -46.63 4.99 -12.81
CA MET A 6 -46.13 5.71 -13.99
C MET A 6 -44.68 6.19 -13.83
N SER A 7 -44.01 6.25 -14.98
CA SER A 7 -42.80 7.02 -15.27
C SER A 7 -43.13 8.50 -15.47
N VAL A 8 -42.23 9.43 -15.11
CA VAL A 8 -42.19 10.80 -15.64
C VAL A 8 -40.75 11.12 -16.01
N SER A 9 -40.56 11.46 -17.28
CA SER A 9 -39.30 11.88 -17.89
C SER A 9 -39.19 13.41 -17.98
N LEU A 10 -37.94 13.84 -18.20
CA LEU A 10 -37.51 14.97 -19.05
C LEU A 10 -37.44 16.38 -18.43
N MET A 11 -36.23 16.95 -18.36
CA MET A 11 -35.85 18.03 -19.28
C MET A 11 -34.34 18.31 -19.32
N VAL A 12 -33.88 18.53 -20.54
CA VAL A 12 -32.54 18.93 -20.99
C VAL A 12 -32.40 20.44 -20.87
N ALA A 13 -31.21 20.93 -20.51
CA ALA A 13 -30.77 22.27 -20.85
C ALA A 13 -29.31 22.24 -21.33
N VAL A 14 -29.14 22.44 -22.63
CA VAL A 14 -27.88 22.73 -23.31
C VAL A 14 -27.75 24.25 -23.39
N LEU A 15 -26.61 24.80 -23.01
CA LEU A 15 -26.16 26.13 -23.44
C LEU A 15 -24.72 26.01 -23.93
N ALA A 16 -24.56 26.26 -25.22
CA ALA A 16 -23.31 26.45 -25.94
C ALA A 16 -22.98 27.95 -26.04
N ALA A 17 -21.68 28.26 -26.17
CA ALA A 17 -21.04 29.47 -26.73
C ALA A 17 -19.85 29.89 -25.84
N CYS A 18 -18.67 30.32 -26.29
CA CYS A 18 -18.10 30.56 -27.62
C CYS A 18 -16.61 30.92 -27.40
N GLY A 19 -15.68 30.35 -28.20
CA GLY A 19 -14.42 30.94 -28.70
C GLY A 19 -13.35 31.45 -27.68
N GLN A 20 -12.04 31.52 -27.95
CA GLN A 20 -11.21 31.53 -29.16
C GLN A 20 -9.76 31.10 -28.76
N THR A 21 -9.04 30.46 -29.66
CA THR A 21 -7.57 30.34 -29.74
C THR A 21 -7.21 30.74 -31.18
N PRO A 22 -6.17 31.53 -31.49
CA PRO A 22 -4.74 31.12 -31.60
C PRO A 22 -3.77 32.24 -31.12
N GLU A 23 -2.45 32.14 -30.99
CA GLU A 23 -1.34 31.81 -31.93
C GLU A 23 -0.10 31.38 -31.09
N THR A 24 0.62 30.28 -31.37
CA THR A 24 1.65 29.99 -32.40
C THR A 24 3.04 30.62 -32.17
N ALA A 25 4.05 29.72 -32.10
CA ALA A 25 5.50 29.87 -32.32
C ALA A 25 6.28 30.75 -31.32
N ASP A 26 7.42 30.32 -30.76
CA ASP A 26 8.59 29.83 -31.51
C ASP A 26 9.36 28.72 -30.78
N ALA A 27 9.79 27.74 -31.58
CA ALA A 27 10.83 26.80 -31.25
C ALA A 27 12.18 27.41 -31.62
N THR A 28 13.22 27.26 -30.79
CA THR A 28 14.61 27.06 -31.24
C THR A 28 15.49 26.68 -30.02
N ALA A 29 15.89 25.41 -29.96
CA ALA A 29 17.25 25.04 -29.55
C ALA A 29 18.05 24.83 -30.85
N PRO A 30 19.36 25.12 -30.91
CA PRO A 30 20.31 24.09 -30.48
C PRO A 30 21.68 24.57 -29.94
N ALA A 31 22.41 23.57 -29.41
CA ALA A 31 23.86 23.35 -29.47
C ALA A 31 24.81 24.01 -28.43
N SER A 32 25.25 23.16 -27.50
CA SER A 32 26.63 22.73 -27.20
C SER A 32 27.80 23.73 -27.23
N ALA A 33 28.32 23.98 -26.02
CA ALA A 33 29.72 24.03 -25.53
C ALA A 33 30.85 24.66 -26.38
N PRO A 34 31.73 25.40 -25.67
CA PRO A 34 33.15 25.08 -25.70
C PRO A 34 33.71 24.75 -24.30
N ALA A 35 34.67 23.85 -24.28
CA ALA A 35 35.48 23.50 -23.12
C ALA A 35 36.41 24.66 -22.73
N ALA A 36 36.49 24.96 -21.43
CA ALA A 36 37.54 25.79 -20.86
C ALA A 36 38.28 24.96 -19.79
N GLU A 37 39.57 24.81 -20.01
CA GLU A 37 40.53 24.13 -19.15
C GLU A 37 40.54 24.73 -17.74
N ALA A 38 40.36 23.88 -16.73
CA ALA A 38 40.63 24.22 -15.35
C ALA A 38 42.05 23.77 -15.00
N THR A 39 42.92 24.74 -14.77
CA THR A 39 44.27 24.61 -14.20
C THR A 39 44.19 23.94 -12.82
N PRO A 40 45.09 23.00 -12.47
CA PRO A 40 45.07 22.37 -11.16
C PRO A 40 45.61 23.36 -10.12
N VAL A 41 44.76 23.78 -9.19
CA VAL A 41 45.20 24.37 -7.92
C VAL A 41 45.67 23.23 -7.02
N ALA A 42 46.98 23.19 -6.77
CA ALA A 42 47.58 22.32 -5.78
C ALA A 42 47.06 22.73 -4.39
N SER A 43 46.14 21.94 -3.84
CA SER A 43 45.83 21.97 -2.41
C SER A 43 46.97 21.24 -1.69
N THR A 44 47.81 22.02 -1.03
CA THR A 44 48.76 21.53 -0.03
C THR A 44 47.98 20.84 1.08
N LEU A 45 48.12 19.52 1.19
CA LEU A 45 47.79 18.76 2.39
C LEU A 45 48.71 19.25 3.51
N ALA A 46 48.18 20.11 4.39
CA ALA A 46 48.67 20.18 5.74
C ALA A 46 48.03 19.00 6.49
N GLU A 47 48.87 18.12 7.02
CA GLU A 47 48.47 17.07 7.95
C GLU A 47 47.88 17.73 9.20
N ASP A 48 46.55 17.76 9.30
CA ASP A 48 45.85 18.08 10.54
C ASP A 48 45.69 16.76 11.31
N ASP A 49 46.50 16.63 12.35
CA ASP A 49 46.63 15.49 13.27
C ASP A 49 45.43 15.45 14.25
N ASN A 50 44.20 15.52 13.74
CA ASN A 50 42.98 15.26 14.50
C ASN A 50 42.36 13.93 14.07
N ASP A 51 43.06 12.84 14.43
CA ASP A 51 42.47 11.51 14.56
C ASP A 51 41.33 11.58 15.60
N ILE A 52 40.08 11.78 15.16
CA ILE A 52 38.87 11.79 16.03
C ILE A 52 38.65 10.42 16.71
N GLU A 53 39.38 9.39 16.28
CA GLU A 53 39.25 8.00 16.73
C GLU A 53 40.23 7.62 17.87
N LYS A 54 41.17 8.50 18.24
CA LYS A 54 42.24 8.18 19.22
C LYS A 54 41.82 8.50 20.66
N GLY A 55 40.81 7.80 21.14
CA GLY A 55 40.38 7.95 22.54
C GLY A 55 39.01 7.36 22.89
N VAL A 56 38.29 6.81 21.91
CA VAL A 56 37.03 6.12 22.18
C VAL A 56 37.38 4.72 22.66
N ASP A 57 37.24 4.49 23.96
CA ASP A 57 37.31 3.15 24.55
C ASP A 57 36.21 2.28 23.91
N PRO A 58 36.56 1.15 23.25
CA PRO A 58 35.58 0.28 22.60
C PRO A 58 34.55 -0.29 23.58
N SER A 59 34.81 -0.26 24.90
CA SER A 59 33.82 -0.63 25.92
C SER A 59 32.69 0.39 26.14
N VAL A 60 32.78 1.59 25.54
CA VAL A 60 31.67 2.57 25.50
C VAL A 60 30.53 2.08 24.59
N TRP A 61 30.83 1.23 23.61
CA TRP A 61 29.83 0.67 22.70
C TRP A 61 29.02 -0.48 23.33
N ASP A 62 29.56 -1.12 24.37
CA ASP A 62 28.96 -2.29 25.00
C ASP A 62 28.19 -1.96 26.30
N ASN A 63 27.97 -0.67 26.61
CA ASN A 63 27.44 -0.26 27.90
C ASN A 63 26.24 0.69 27.82
N GLU A 64 25.33 0.43 26.90
CA GLU A 64 23.92 0.66 27.18
C GLU A 64 23.33 -0.72 27.45
N GLY A 65 23.33 -1.10 28.73
CA GLY A 65 22.43 -2.14 29.18
C GLY A 65 21.04 -1.69 28.75
N GLU A 66 20.53 -2.28 27.68
CA GLU A 66 19.12 -2.20 27.33
C GLU A 66 18.42 -2.39 28.68
N PRO A 67 17.59 -1.44 29.16
CA PRO A 67 16.57 -1.86 30.10
C PRO A 67 15.95 -3.10 29.44
N ALA A 68 15.70 -4.16 30.19
CA ALA A 68 14.93 -5.28 29.65
C ALA A 68 13.62 -4.65 29.17
N ASP A 69 13.62 -4.27 27.89
CA ASP A 69 12.51 -3.68 27.22
C ASP A 69 11.56 -4.84 27.31
N VAL A 70 10.53 -4.64 28.11
CA VAL A 70 9.31 -5.40 27.91
C VAL A 70 8.95 -5.02 26.49
N THR A 71 9.41 -5.82 25.53
CA THR A 71 9.00 -5.70 24.15
C THR A 71 7.49 -5.87 24.25
N PRO A 72 6.67 -4.91 23.82
CA PRO A 72 5.24 -5.12 23.80
C PRO A 72 4.96 -6.30 22.85
N GLY A 73 4.89 -7.52 23.40
CA GLY A 73 5.00 -8.76 22.63
C GLY A 73 5.55 -9.99 23.37
N ASP A 74 6.25 -9.83 24.50
CA ASP A 74 6.97 -10.95 25.16
C ASP A 74 6.11 -12.06 25.81
N ASP A 75 4.79 -12.10 25.61
CA ASP A 75 3.92 -13.21 26.08
C ASP A 75 2.74 -13.53 25.14
N ILE A 76 2.80 -13.18 23.85
CA ILE A 76 1.76 -13.59 22.89
C ILE A 76 2.25 -14.81 22.12
N THR A 77 1.89 -16.00 22.60
CA THR A 77 2.19 -17.23 21.85
C THR A 77 1.31 -17.34 20.60
N CYS A 78 1.73 -18.17 19.62
CA CYS A 78 0.94 -18.41 18.41
C CYS A 78 -0.51 -18.84 18.73
N ALA A 79 -0.73 -19.50 19.87
CA ALA A 79 -2.01 -20.01 20.33
C ALA A 79 -2.91 -18.91 20.90
N ASP A 80 -2.34 -17.87 21.52
CA ASP A 80 -3.09 -16.84 22.23
C ASP A 80 -3.66 -15.77 21.28
N ALA A 81 -2.92 -15.47 20.21
CA ALA A 81 -3.37 -14.55 19.16
C ALA A 81 -3.13 -15.15 17.76
N PRO A 82 -3.95 -16.13 17.33
CA PRO A 82 -3.75 -16.83 16.06
C PRO A 82 -3.82 -15.90 14.84
N LEU A 83 -4.49 -14.75 14.98
CA LEU A 83 -4.69 -13.75 13.93
C LEU A 83 -3.68 -12.59 14.00
N ALA A 84 -2.91 -12.44 15.07
CA ALA A 84 -1.85 -11.43 15.22
C ALA A 84 -0.55 -11.88 14.53
N THR A 85 -0.66 -12.21 13.25
CA THR A 85 0.46 -12.62 12.39
C THR A 85 0.30 -11.98 11.01
N TYR A 86 1.30 -12.14 10.15
CA TYR A 86 1.28 -11.64 8.79
C TYR A 86 0.21 -12.36 7.97
N PHE A 87 -0.45 -11.59 7.09
CA PHE A 87 -1.59 -12.12 6.32
C PHE A 87 -1.20 -13.32 5.44
N PHE A 88 -0.02 -13.26 4.81
CA PHE A 88 0.46 -14.34 3.94
C PHE A 88 0.63 -15.66 4.69
N THR A 89 0.94 -15.63 6.00
CA THR A 89 1.08 -16.85 6.82
C THR A 89 -0.27 -17.57 6.86
N LEU A 90 -1.35 -16.80 7.10
CA LEU A 90 -2.73 -17.30 7.24
C LEU A 90 -3.30 -17.90 5.95
N VAL A 91 -2.88 -17.40 4.78
CA VAL A 91 -3.42 -17.83 3.48
C VAL A 91 -2.52 -18.80 2.72
N GLY A 92 -1.53 -19.40 3.39
CA GLY A 92 -0.66 -20.43 2.80
C GLY A 92 0.47 -19.89 1.91
N GLY A 93 0.86 -18.63 2.11
CA GLY A 93 2.07 -18.03 1.54
C GLY A 93 3.33 -18.39 2.35
N ASN A 94 4.41 -17.61 2.17
CA ASN A 94 5.67 -17.81 2.88
C ASN A 94 5.48 -17.58 4.38
N THR A 95 5.64 -18.59 5.22
CA THR A 95 5.53 -18.43 6.68
C THR A 95 6.71 -17.62 7.22
N VAL A 96 6.46 -16.57 8.02
CA VAL A 96 7.53 -15.76 8.65
C VAL A 96 7.62 -15.91 10.16
N ASP A 97 6.67 -16.60 10.79
CA ASP A 97 6.58 -16.72 12.24
C ASP A 97 6.91 -18.13 12.77
N ASP A 98 7.44 -19.02 11.92
CA ASP A 98 7.78 -20.43 12.19
C ASP A 98 6.64 -21.28 12.83
N CYS A 99 5.43 -20.74 12.94
CA CYS A 99 4.29 -21.42 13.56
C CYS A 99 3.48 -22.25 12.56
N GLY A 100 3.81 -22.25 11.26
CA GLY A 100 3.09 -23.00 10.22
C GLY A 100 1.60 -22.64 10.11
N ARG A 101 1.23 -21.41 10.48
CA ARG A 101 -0.17 -21.00 10.71
C ARG A 101 -0.92 -20.72 9.42
N THR A 102 -1.47 -21.72 8.76
CA THR A 102 -2.54 -21.52 7.75
C THR A 102 -3.91 -21.61 8.41
N ASP A 103 -4.78 -20.63 8.16
CA ASP A 103 -6.18 -20.66 8.62
C ASP A 103 -7.11 -20.85 7.41
N PRO A 104 -7.78 -22.01 7.27
CA PRO A 104 -8.65 -22.30 6.14
C PRO A 104 -9.85 -21.35 6.05
N ARG A 105 -10.28 -20.73 7.16
CA ARG A 105 -11.38 -19.76 7.16
C ARG A 105 -10.91 -18.41 6.62
N VAL A 106 -9.69 -17.98 6.98
CA VAL A 106 -9.08 -16.76 6.42
C VAL A 106 -8.80 -16.96 4.94
N LEU A 107 -8.23 -18.12 4.55
CA LEU A 107 -8.02 -18.48 3.15
C LEU A 107 -9.32 -18.45 2.35
N ALA A 108 -10.38 -19.10 2.83
CA ALA A 108 -11.68 -19.11 2.14
C ALA A 108 -12.29 -17.70 2.03
N ALA A 109 -12.16 -16.87 3.08
CA ALA A 109 -12.60 -15.48 3.04
C ALA A 109 -11.81 -14.67 2.01
N PHE A 110 -10.50 -14.93 1.88
CA PHE A 110 -9.65 -14.24 0.92
C PHE A 110 -9.97 -14.68 -0.51
N ASP A 111 -10.19 -15.98 -0.74
CA ASP A 111 -10.64 -16.50 -2.02
C ASP A 111 -12.00 -15.91 -2.44
N ALA A 112 -12.90 -15.68 -1.48
CA ALA A 112 -14.16 -14.99 -1.73
C ALA A 112 -13.94 -13.52 -2.10
N LEU A 113 -13.07 -12.81 -1.38
CA LEU A 113 -12.71 -11.42 -1.67
C LEU A 113 -12.08 -11.27 -3.06
N MET A 114 -11.19 -12.19 -3.44
CA MET A 114 -10.50 -12.16 -4.73
C MET A 114 -11.43 -12.41 -5.92
N LYS A 115 -12.58 -13.05 -5.73
CA LYS A 115 -13.62 -13.16 -6.79
C LYS A 115 -14.22 -11.79 -7.12
N ASP A 116 -14.44 -10.94 -6.11
CA ASP A 116 -14.89 -9.56 -6.32
C ASP A 116 -13.82 -8.70 -7.01
N ALA A 117 -12.54 -9.08 -6.89
CA ALA A 117 -11.42 -8.40 -7.52
C ALA A 117 -11.22 -8.77 -9.01
N ALA A 118 -11.97 -9.74 -9.55
CA ALA A 118 -11.82 -10.20 -10.94
C ALA A 118 -11.88 -9.07 -12.00
N PRO A 119 -12.70 -8.00 -11.88
CA PRO A 119 -12.70 -6.88 -12.81
C PRO A 119 -11.43 -6.02 -12.79
N ALA A 120 -10.53 -6.26 -11.83
CA ALA A 120 -9.25 -5.57 -11.67
C ALA A 120 -8.06 -6.44 -12.13
N GLU A 121 -8.32 -7.66 -12.62
CA GLU A 121 -7.27 -8.52 -13.14
C GLU A 121 -6.70 -7.99 -14.46
N SER A 122 -5.41 -8.25 -14.69
CA SER A 122 -4.77 -7.92 -15.95
C SER A 122 -5.28 -8.86 -17.06
N THR A 123 -5.45 -8.31 -18.26
CA THR A 123 -5.70 -9.13 -19.47
C THR A 123 -4.42 -9.50 -20.20
N ASP A 124 -3.28 -8.92 -19.81
CA ASP A 124 -1.97 -9.24 -20.36
C ASP A 124 -1.44 -10.54 -19.71
N PRO A 125 -1.22 -11.61 -20.50
CA PRO A 125 -0.72 -12.89 -19.99
C PRO A 125 0.71 -12.83 -19.41
N ALA A 126 1.47 -11.76 -19.69
CA ALA A 126 2.79 -11.56 -19.11
C ALA A 126 2.74 -11.04 -17.66
N VAL A 127 1.58 -10.52 -17.22
CA VAL A 127 1.41 -9.99 -15.87
C VAL A 127 0.95 -11.12 -14.94
N PRO A 128 1.65 -11.39 -13.82
CA PRO A 128 1.22 -12.41 -12.87
C PRO A 128 -0.18 -12.12 -12.31
N PRO A 129 -0.96 -13.13 -11.91
CA PRO A 129 -2.28 -12.94 -11.31
C PRO A 129 -2.28 -11.94 -10.14
N LEU A 130 -3.33 -11.14 -10.00
CA LEU A 130 -3.43 -10.10 -8.96
C LEU A 130 -3.17 -10.66 -7.55
N ARG A 131 -3.65 -11.87 -7.26
CA ARG A 131 -3.38 -12.53 -5.97
C ARG A 131 -1.89 -12.70 -5.72
N GLU A 132 -1.14 -13.20 -6.70
CA GLU A 132 0.30 -13.40 -6.59
C GLU A 132 1.03 -12.07 -6.43
N ARG A 133 0.61 -11.06 -7.21
CA ARG A 133 1.13 -9.70 -7.07
C ARG A 133 0.92 -9.17 -5.66
N LEU A 134 -0.30 -9.20 -5.13
CA LEU A 134 -0.63 -8.69 -3.78
C LEU A 134 0.09 -9.42 -2.64
N LEU A 135 0.47 -10.68 -2.83
CA LEU A 135 1.17 -11.50 -1.83
C LEU A 135 2.69 -11.53 -2.01
N SER A 136 3.23 -10.75 -2.97
CA SER A 136 4.67 -10.74 -3.26
C SER A 136 5.48 -9.77 -2.41
N GLY A 137 4.85 -8.74 -1.86
CA GLY A 137 5.51 -7.65 -1.17
C GLY A 137 5.27 -7.63 0.34
N PRO A 138 5.54 -6.46 0.96
CA PRO A 138 5.35 -6.27 2.39
C PRO A 138 3.91 -6.54 2.85
N SER A 139 3.80 -7.09 4.06
CA SER A 139 2.57 -7.09 4.86
C SER A 139 2.93 -6.82 6.32
N ALA A 140 1.94 -6.43 7.12
CA ALA A 140 2.12 -6.25 8.56
C ALA A 140 1.34 -7.31 9.35
N PRO A 141 1.73 -7.60 10.60
CA PRO A 141 0.93 -8.42 11.49
C PRO A 141 -0.49 -7.86 11.67
N GLY A 142 -1.45 -8.76 11.74
CA GLY A 142 -2.85 -8.42 11.93
C GLY A 142 -3.08 -7.63 13.21
N ARG A 143 -3.93 -6.59 13.12
CA ARG A 143 -4.28 -5.74 14.26
C ARG A 143 -5.78 -5.77 14.53
N PRO A 144 -6.23 -6.03 15.77
CA PRO A 144 -7.65 -5.95 16.10
C PRO A 144 -8.08 -4.48 16.14
N LEU A 145 -9.14 -4.16 15.40
CA LEU A 145 -9.82 -2.87 15.37
C LEU A 145 -11.30 -3.07 15.73
N GLN A 146 -11.92 -2.05 16.32
CA GLN A 146 -13.35 -2.08 16.65
C GLN A 146 -14.15 -1.27 15.64
N VAL A 147 -15.22 -1.86 15.11
CA VAL A 147 -16.22 -1.15 14.31
C VAL A 147 -17.61 -1.73 14.60
N GLN A 148 -18.56 -0.86 14.94
CA GLN A 148 -19.96 -1.23 15.21
C GLN A 148 -20.09 -2.41 16.20
N ASP A 149 -19.39 -2.31 17.34
CA ASP A 149 -19.37 -3.31 18.42
C ASP A 149 -18.86 -4.72 18.03
N GLN A 150 -18.13 -4.81 16.92
CA GLN A 150 -17.46 -6.03 16.47
C GLN A 150 -15.97 -5.82 16.31
N THR A 151 -15.18 -6.81 16.75
CA THR A 151 -13.75 -6.89 16.46
C THR A 151 -13.55 -7.33 15.01
N TRP A 152 -12.84 -6.51 14.25
CA TRP A 152 -12.32 -6.81 12.92
C TRP A 152 -10.80 -6.81 12.96
N TRP A 153 -10.16 -7.72 12.23
CA TRP A 153 -8.72 -7.78 12.12
C TRP A 153 -8.26 -7.06 10.86
N TYR A 154 -7.48 -6.01 11.05
CA TYR A 154 -6.88 -5.26 9.96
C TYR A 154 -5.62 -5.95 9.45
N TYR A 155 -5.53 -6.09 8.13
CA TYR A 155 -4.34 -6.53 7.43
C TYR A 155 -4.06 -5.61 6.24
N SER A 156 -2.79 -5.47 5.87
CA SER A 156 -2.38 -4.86 4.62
C SER A 156 -1.45 -5.81 3.86
N ALA A 157 -1.55 -5.80 2.54
CA ALA A 157 -0.65 -6.54 1.66
C ALA A 157 -0.45 -5.74 0.37
N CYS A 158 0.74 -5.77 -0.21
CA CYS A 158 1.04 -5.11 -1.46
C CYS A 158 1.98 -5.89 -2.36
N GLN A 159 2.07 -5.46 -3.61
CA GLN A 159 3.07 -5.95 -4.53
C GLN A 159 4.46 -5.43 -4.18
N ALA A 160 5.45 -6.31 -4.28
CA ALA A 160 6.85 -5.95 -4.08
C ALA A 160 7.23 -4.75 -4.95
N HIS A 161 7.84 -3.74 -4.32
CA HIS A 161 8.27 -2.50 -4.96
C HIS A 161 7.15 -1.64 -5.57
N GLN A 162 5.87 -1.99 -5.37
CA GLN A 162 4.71 -1.32 -5.99
C GLN A 162 3.56 -1.11 -4.99
N CYS A 163 3.86 -0.81 -3.72
CA CYS A 163 2.84 -0.66 -2.69
C CYS A 163 1.97 0.59 -2.84
N SER A 164 2.37 1.58 -3.63
CA SER A 164 1.53 2.72 -3.98
C SER A 164 0.50 2.39 -5.05
N THR A 165 0.82 1.50 -5.99
CA THR A 165 -0.01 1.25 -7.18
C THR A 165 -0.68 -0.12 -7.20
N THR A 166 -0.22 -1.09 -6.41
CA THR A 166 -0.87 -2.40 -6.22
C THR A 166 -0.85 -2.80 -4.74
N ALA A 167 -1.95 -2.52 -4.04
CA ALA A 167 -2.09 -2.75 -2.60
C ALA A 167 -3.52 -3.14 -2.20
N LEU A 168 -3.66 -3.84 -1.09
CA LEU A 168 -4.92 -4.30 -0.54
C LEU A 168 -4.92 -4.12 0.98
N ASP A 169 -5.82 -3.27 1.47
CA ASP A 169 -6.14 -3.12 2.88
C ASP A 169 -7.42 -3.89 3.21
N MET A 170 -7.42 -4.64 4.30
CA MET A 170 -8.45 -5.63 4.60
C MET A 170 -8.92 -5.54 6.04
N LEU A 171 -10.21 -5.81 6.25
CA LEU A 171 -10.81 -6.09 7.55
C LEU A 171 -11.41 -7.49 7.52
N TYR A 172 -10.93 -8.38 8.39
CA TYR A 172 -11.44 -9.74 8.58
C TYR A 172 -12.31 -9.83 9.83
N ALA A 173 -13.53 -10.35 9.70
CA ALA A 173 -14.43 -10.66 10.82
C ALA A 173 -14.35 -12.16 11.18
N PRO A 174 -13.72 -12.55 12.30
CA PRO A 174 -13.53 -13.95 12.65
C PRO A 174 -14.83 -14.71 12.92
N THR A 175 -15.85 -14.03 13.44
CA THR A 175 -17.17 -14.64 13.72
C THR A 175 -17.95 -14.95 12.45
N GLN A 176 -17.70 -14.20 11.37
CA GLN A 176 -18.41 -14.32 10.10
C GLN A 176 -17.59 -15.04 9.03
N ALA A 177 -16.28 -15.24 9.26
CA ALA A 177 -15.32 -15.65 8.23
C ALA A 177 -15.46 -14.78 6.95
N LYS A 178 -15.59 -13.47 7.13
CA LYS A 178 -15.79 -12.50 6.05
C LYS A 178 -14.63 -11.53 5.99
N LEU A 179 -14.16 -11.26 4.78
CA LEU A 179 -13.23 -10.18 4.47
C LEU A 179 -13.97 -9.06 3.71
N VAL A 180 -13.59 -7.83 3.99
CA VAL A 180 -13.87 -6.66 3.16
C VAL A 180 -12.59 -5.86 2.99
N GLY A 181 -12.45 -5.06 1.94
CA GLY A 181 -11.20 -4.34 1.75
C GLY A 181 -11.22 -3.23 0.71
N ARG A 182 -10.14 -2.45 0.70
CA ARG A 182 -9.80 -1.44 -0.29
C ARG A 182 -8.65 -1.97 -1.15
N LEU A 183 -8.94 -2.23 -2.41
CA LEU A 183 -7.95 -2.58 -3.42
C LEU A 183 -7.52 -1.32 -4.18
N VAL A 184 -6.22 -1.10 -4.28
CA VAL A 184 -5.59 -0.15 -5.19
C VAL A 184 -4.90 -0.96 -6.28
N THR A 185 -5.30 -0.79 -7.53
CA THR A 185 -4.60 -1.35 -8.70
C THR A 185 -5.01 -0.59 -9.96
N ASP A 186 -4.10 -0.43 -10.92
CA ASP A 186 -4.35 0.34 -12.15
C ASP A 186 -4.85 1.77 -11.84
N CYS A 187 -4.17 2.44 -10.90
CA CYS A 187 -4.52 3.77 -10.36
C CYS A 187 -5.93 3.92 -9.80
N LYS A 188 -6.65 2.81 -9.58
CA LYS A 188 -8.06 2.82 -9.20
C LYS A 188 -8.23 2.24 -7.82
N VAL A 189 -9.02 2.93 -7.02
CA VAL A 189 -9.54 2.41 -5.75
C VAL A 189 -10.81 1.60 -6.02
N ARG A 190 -10.86 0.38 -5.49
CA ARG A 190 -12.03 -0.49 -5.53
C ARG A 190 -12.32 -1.03 -4.14
N TRP A 191 -13.59 -0.98 -3.76
CA TRP A 191 -14.07 -1.60 -2.52
C TRP A 191 -14.54 -3.03 -2.80
N LEU A 192 -14.01 -3.98 -2.03
CA LEU A 192 -14.24 -5.42 -2.20
C LEU A 192 -15.03 -5.98 -1.01
N GLY A 193 -15.91 -6.97 -1.24
CA GLY A 193 -16.67 -7.63 -0.17
C GLY A 193 -17.83 -6.83 0.42
N ASP A 194 -18.20 -5.73 -0.24
CA ASP A 194 -19.25 -4.79 0.17
C ASP A 194 -19.04 -4.23 1.60
N PRO A 195 -18.01 -3.39 1.82
CA PRO A 195 -17.78 -2.77 3.12
C PRO A 195 -18.81 -1.66 3.40
N SER A 196 -19.29 -1.60 4.64
CA SER A 196 -20.12 -0.52 5.15
C SER A 196 -19.35 0.81 5.19
N GLY A 197 -20.06 1.94 5.28
CA GLY A 197 -19.42 3.25 5.39
C GLY A 197 -18.47 3.37 6.58
N ALA A 198 -18.79 2.73 7.71
CA ALA A 198 -17.93 2.70 8.89
C ALA A 198 -16.65 1.88 8.67
N GLN A 199 -16.75 0.76 7.94
CA GLN A 199 -15.59 -0.06 7.58
C GLN A 199 -14.67 0.66 6.60
N ARG A 200 -15.23 1.37 5.61
CA ARG A 200 -14.47 2.20 4.67
C ARG A 200 -13.70 3.30 5.41
N ALA A 201 -14.40 4.06 6.26
CA ALA A 201 -13.80 5.11 7.07
C ALA A 201 -12.70 4.59 8.01
N LEU A 202 -12.88 3.39 8.58
CA LEU A 202 -11.86 2.76 9.41
C LEU A 202 -10.60 2.42 8.61
N ILE A 203 -10.74 1.84 7.41
CA ILE A 203 -9.60 1.57 6.51
C ILE A 203 -8.91 2.88 6.11
N GLU A 204 -9.65 3.88 5.68
CA GLU A 204 -9.12 5.19 5.27
C GLU A 204 -8.36 5.89 6.39
N THR A 205 -8.85 5.81 7.63
CA THR A 205 -8.18 6.39 8.79
C THR A 205 -6.94 5.58 9.19
N THR A 206 -7.01 4.25 9.06
CA THR A 206 -5.90 3.35 9.44
C THR A 206 -4.74 3.43 8.45
N HIS A 207 -5.05 3.55 7.16
CA HIS A 207 -4.10 3.70 6.08
C HIS A 207 -4.61 4.76 5.10
N PRO A 208 -4.28 6.04 5.33
CA PRO A 208 -4.64 7.11 4.41
C PRO A 208 -4.05 6.87 3.03
N LEU A 209 -4.83 7.20 2.00
CA LEU A 209 -4.38 7.13 0.61
C LEU A 209 -4.38 8.55 0.05
N ASP A 210 -3.25 8.97 -0.50
CA ASP A 210 -3.20 10.14 -1.35
C ASP A 210 -3.55 9.73 -2.78
N GLU A 211 -4.79 9.97 -3.21
CA GLU A 211 -5.24 9.60 -4.56
C GLU A 211 -4.45 10.31 -5.66
N ALA A 212 -3.88 11.49 -5.39
CA ALA A 212 -3.03 12.18 -6.37
C ALA A 212 -1.73 11.41 -6.63
N SER A 213 -1.24 10.67 -5.63
CA SER A 213 -0.02 9.84 -5.74
C SER A 213 -0.22 8.56 -6.55
N LEU A 214 -1.47 8.21 -6.88
CA LEU A 214 -1.77 7.03 -7.70
C LEU A 214 -1.42 7.24 -9.17
N GLN A 215 -1.31 8.48 -9.63
CA GLN A 215 -0.98 8.84 -11.00
C GLN A 215 0.49 9.24 -11.06
N GLY A 216 1.22 8.77 -12.08
CA GLY A 216 2.55 9.24 -12.41
C GLY A 216 2.54 10.71 -12.82
N GLU A 217 3.72 11.35 -12.84
CA GLU A 217 3.89 12.77 -13.21
C GLU A 217 3.40 13.08 -14.64
N ASP A 218 3.32 12.06 -15.50
CA ASP A 218 2.82 12.13 -16.87
C ASP A 218 1.34 11.70 -17.01
N GLY A 219 0.65 11.46 -15.89
CA GLY A 219 -0.73 10.96 -15.86
C GLY A 219 -0.86 9.48 -16.25
N SER A 220 0.25 8.77 -16.44
CA SER A 220 0.25 7.31 -16.62
C SER A 220 0.12 6.60 -15.27
N CYS A 221 -0.27 5.32 -15.31
CA CYS A 221 -0.18 4.48 -14.12
C CYS A 221 1.24 3.95 -13.98
N SER A 222 1.87 4.29 -12.84
CA SER A 222 3.25 3.94 -12.49
C SER A 222 3.47 2.44 -12.35
#